data_AF-A0A5D2BFR2-F1
#
_entry.id   AF-A0A5D2BFR2-F1
#
_cell.length_a   1.000
_cell.length_b   1.000
_cell.length_c   1.000
_cell.angle_alpha   90.00
_cell.angle_beta   90.00
_cell.angle_gamma   90.00
#
_symmetry.space_group_name_H-M   'P 1'
#
loop_
_entity.id
_entity.type
_entity.pdbx_description
1 polymer ?
#
loop_
_entity_poly.entity_id
_entity_poly.type
_entity_poly.pdbx_seq_one_letter_code
_entity_poly.pdbx_strand_id
1 'polypeptide(L)'
;MKFNSCFSKCFCFPSETAIIDIRKEEPEPENDQNFTVFSYSELKVATHGFSASNKIGEGAFGSVYKGLLTNGSIVAVKMLSIELESMRGEREFVSEITTLTNLKHENLVTLVGCCVEGAKRFLVYNYMENNSLAQVLLGGEQNRIKLRWEARGAILLGVARGLAYLHEEVKPHIVHRDIKASNILLDQNLIPKVSDFGLSRILRDNASHISTRVAGTLGYLAPEYAISGRLTRKTDVYSFGVLLLEIISGQTVVNFDFEHGERYLVQKAWELYRANRLLQLVDSVLGMNYPEADAVRYIKVGLLCVQETARFRPEMSTALKMLTNEIDIEGVQISQPGLVADLMNIKLGQKTTFQSLYSKASNMESTPSSLSSCS
;
A
#
# COMPACT_ATOMS: atom_id res chain seq x y z
N MET A 1 -21.57 -4.04 34.60
CA MET A 1 -22.08 -5.04 33.64
C MET A 1 -20.92 -5.93 33.25
N LYS A 2 -20.97 -7.20 33.63
CA LYS A 2 -19.98 -8.24 33.31
C LYS A 2 -20.39 -8.87 31.98
N PHE A 3 -19.53 -8.88 30.98
CA PHE A 3 -19.76 -9.68 29.77
C PHE A 3 -18.97 -10.98 29.89
N ASN A 4 -19.71 -12.08 30.13
CA ASN A 4 -19.22 -13.45 30.05
C ASN A 4 -19.05 -13.85 28.58
N SER A 5 -17.92 -14.49 28.29
CA SER A 5 -17.71 -15.24 27.05
C SER A 5 -18.58 -16.50 27.04
N CYS A 6 -19.16 -16.82 25.89
CA CYS A 6 -19.77 -18.12 25.62
C CYS A 6 -19.36 -18.54 24.22
N PHE A 7 -18.20 -19.19 24.12
CA PHE A 7 -17.95 -20.15 23.05
C PHE A 7 -18.37 -21.51 23.58
N SER A 8 -19.40 -22.12 22.98
CA SER A 8 -19.50 -23.58 22.80
C SER A 8 -20.83 -24.01 22.15
N LYS A 9 -20.66 -24.80 21.09
CA LYS A 9 -21.49 -25.92 20.62
C LYS A 9 -22.85 -25.62 19.98
N CYS A 10 -22.97 -26.03 18.72
CA CYS A 10 -23.89 -27.07 18.29
C CYS A 10 -23.68 -27.38 16.81
N PHE A 11 -23.32 -28.62 16.45
CA PHE A 11 -23.94 -29.40 15.36
C PHE A 11 -23.46 -30.87 15.49
N CYS A 12 -24.42 -31.78 15.73
CA CYS A 12 -24.35 -33.23 15.52
C CYS A 12 -25.35 -33.52 14.38
N PHE A 13 -25.07 -34.37 13.38
CA PHE A 13 -25.16 -35.85 13.32
C PHE A 13 -25.00 -36.26 11.82
N PRO A 14 -25.01 -37.55 11.38
CA PRO A 14 -24.47 -38.81 11.94
C PRO A 14 -23.66 -39.67 10.92
N SER A 15 -22.93 -40.65 11.48
CA SER A 15 -22.51 -41.99 11.00
C SER A 15 -22.35 -42.32 9.51
N GLU A 16 -21.15 -42.78 9.14
CA GLU A 16 -20.97 -44.06 8.43
C GLU A 16 -19.54 -44.61 8.58
N THR A 17 -19.44 -45.94 8.67
CA THR A 17 -18.27 -46.73 9.06
C THR A 17 -17.38 -47.00 7.86
N ALA A 18 -16.09 -46.60 7.91
CA ALA A 18 -15.07 -47.13 7.02
C ALA A 18 -13.73 -47.25 7.74
N ILE A 19 -13.29 -48.50 7.93
CA ILE A 19 -11.94 -48.89 8.34
C ILE A 19 -11.01 -48.63 7.14
N ILE A 20 -9.85 -47.98 7.34
CA ILE A 20 -8.56 -48.27 6.66
C ILE A 20 -7.41 -47.42 7.24
N ASP A 21 -6.30 -48.13 7.47
CA ASP A 21 -4.88 -47.79 7.64
C ASP A 21 -4.38 -46.82 8.72
N ILE A 22 -3.71 -47.44 9.70
CA ILE A 22 -2.76 -46.81 10.62
C ILE A 22 -1.43 -46.67 9.87
N ARG A 23 -1.14 -45.48 9.35
CA ARG A 23 0.22 -45.05 9.04
C ARG A 23 0.55 -43.83 9.89
N LYS A 24 1.68 -43.94 10.59
CA LYS A 24 2.28 -42.92 11.46
C LYS A 24 2.31 -41.57 10.76
N GLU A 25 1.54 -40.62 11.28
CA GLU A 25 1.82 -39.20 11.07
C GLU A 25 3.03 -38.84 11.94
N GLU A 26 4.12 -38.42 11.29
CA GLU A 26 5.17 -37.67 11.98
C GLU A 26 4.61 -36.31 12.41
N PRO A 27 4.99 -35.78 13.58
CA PRO A 27 4.49 -34.49 14.02
C PRO A 27 5.06 -33.40 13.12
N GLU A 28 4.20 -32.74 12.35
CA GLU A 28 4.54 -31.44 11.77
C GLU A 28 4.87 -30.45 12.91
N PRO A 29 5.87 -29.57 12.75
CA PRO A 29 6.18 -28.58 13.76
C PRO A 29 5.04 -27.55 13.82
N GLU A 30 4.15 -27.72 14.79
CA GLU A 30 3.24 -26.67 15.27
C GLU A 30 4.07 -25.47 15.73
N ASN A 31 4.22 -24.47 14.86
CA ASN A 31 4.47 -23.10 15.31
C ASN A 31 3.29 -22.24 14.89
N ASP A 32 2.13 -22.58 15.45
CA ASP A 32 0.95 -21.73 15.36
C ASP A 32 1.23 -20.51 16.25
N GLN A 33 1.85 -19.46 15.67
CA GLN A 33 2.04 -18.19 16.36
C GLN A 33 0.67 -17.60 16.69
N ASN A 34 0.16 -17.95 17.86
CA ASN A 34 -1.06 -17.39 18.41
C ASN A 34 -0.85 -15.90 18.71
N PHE A 35 -1.77 -15.08 18.24
CA PHE A 35 -1.81 -13.65 18.53
C PHE A 35 -1.74 -13.41 20.04
N THR A 36 -0.76 -12.60 20.48
CA THR A 36 -0.47 -12.39 21.91
C THR A 36 -0.87 -10.98 22.38
N VAL A 37 -1.47 -10.89 23.57
CA VAL A 37 -1.72 -9.60 24.23
C VAL A 37 -0.60 -9.33 25.23
N PHE A 38 0.26 -8.37 24.91
CA PHE A 38 1.42 -7.97 25.69
C PHE A 38 1.08 -6.90 26.73
N SER A 39 1.78 -6.91 27.86
CA SER A 39 1.76 -5.79 28.80
C SER A 39 2.70 -4.67 28.35
N TYR A 40 2.40 -3.42 28.75
CA TYR A 40 3.30 -2.29 28.51
C TYR A 40 4.67 -2.50 29.16
N SER A 41 4.69 -3.07 30.36
CA SER A 41 5.93 -3.34 31.10
C SER A 41 6.83 -4.30 30.32
N GLU A 42 6.26 -5.34 29.72
CA GLU A 42 6.99 -6.29 28.88
C GLU A 42 7.58 -5.62 27.63
N LEU A 43 6.77 -4.84 26.89
CA LEU A 43 7.26 -4.12 25.71
C LEU A 43 8.30 -3.05 26.07
N LYS A 44 8.14 -2.40 27.23
CA LYS A 44 9.11 -1.44 27.75
C LYS A 44 10.45 -2.13 28.05
N VAL A 45 10.44 -3.32 28.66
CA VAL A 45 11.67 -4.09 28.89
C VAL A 45 12.29 -4.52 27.56
N ALA A 46 11.49 -5.11 26.66
CA ALA A 46 11.96 -5.62 25.37
C ALA A 46 12.64 -4.54 24.51
N THR A 47 12.15 -3.30 24.58
CA THR A 47 12.67 -2.15 23.82
C THR A 47 13.71 -1.33 24.57
N HIS A 48 14.18 -1.78 25.74
CA HIS A 48 15.08 -1.02 26.63
C HIS A 48 14.56 0.38 26.97
N GLY A 49 13.29 0.45 27.35
CA GLY A 49 12.61 1.69 27.71
C GLY A 49 12.22 2.55 26.51
N PHE A 50 11.98 1.97 25.34
CA PHE A 50 11.80 2.69 24.07
C PHE A 50 12.98 3.63 23.76
N SER A 51 14.20 3.13 24.00
CA SER A 51 15.44 3.88 23.76
C SER A 51 15.53 4.38 22.32
N ALA A 52 16.08 5.58 22.12
CA ALA A 52 16.37 6.12 20.81
C ALA A 52 17.30 5.21 19.98
N SER A 53 18.20 4.46 20.63
CA SER A 53 19.08 3.48 19.96
C SER A 53 18.32 2.30 19.34
N ASN A 54 17.11 2.02 19.82
CA ASN A 54 16.25 0.97 19.30
C ASN A 54 15.18 1.51 18.35
N LYS A 55 15.12 2.83 18.11
CA LYS A 55 14.16 3.43 17.19
C LYS A 55 14.58 3.12 15.75
N ILE A 56 13.74 2.36 15.04
CA ILE A 56 14.01 1.90 13.67
C ILE A 56 13.17 2.63 12.62
N GLY A 57 12.13 3.36 13.05
CA GLY A 57 11.31 4.15 12.15
C GLY A 57 10.45 5.18 12.87
N GLU A 58 10.09 6.24 12.15
CA GLU A 58 9.16 7.27 12.57
C GLU A 58 8.40 7.78 11.36
N GLY A 59 7.10 8.00 11.53
CA GLY A 59 6.27 8.56 10.48
C GLY A 59 4.97 9.13 11.03
N ALA A 60 4.04 9.44 10.13
CA ALA A 60 2.73 10.01 10.47
C ALA A 60 1.86 9.13 11.38
N PHE A 61 2.27 7.87 11.59
CA PHE A 61 1.53 6.86 12.34
C PHE A 61 2.19 6.54 13.70
N GLY A 62 3.27 7.24 14.05
CA GLY A 62 4.01 7.06 15.29
C GLY A 62 5.43 6.53 15.08
N SER A 63 5.96 5.88 16.11
CA SER A 63 7.36 5.42 16.17
C SER A 63 7.44 3.90 16.24
N VAL A 64 8.45 3.31 15.60
CA VAL A 64 8.70 1.87 15.61
C VAL A 64 10.03 1.59 16.29
N TYR A 65 10.03 0.64 17.22
CA TYR A 65 11.20 0.25 17.99
C TYR A 65 11.53 -1.22 17.78
N LYS A 66 12.82 -1.55 17.66
CA LYS A 66 13.30 -2.93 17.75
C LYS A 66 13.21 -3.39 19.21
N GLY A 67 12.69 -4.59 19.43
CA GLY A 67 12.59 -5.21 20.74
C GLY A 67 13.13 -6.65 20.74
N LEU A 68 13.59 -7.09 21.90
CA LEU A 68 13.93 -8.49 22.18
C LEU A 68 12.99 -9.01 23.27
N LEU A 69 12.09 -9.91 22.90
CA LEU A 69 11.16 -10.55 23.83
C LEU A 69 11.91 -11.53 24.75
N THR A 70 11.28 -11.88 25.89
CA THR A 70 11.85 -12.81 26.89
C THR A 70 12.10 -14.21 26.33
N ASN A 71 11.32 -14.63 25.32
CA ASN A 71 11.50 -15.88 24.60
C ASN A 71 12.62 -15.84 23.53
N GLY A 72 13.36 -14.73 23.43
CA GLY A 72 14.45 -14.54 22.46
C GLY A 72 14.01 -14.04 21.09
N SER A 73 12.70 -13.86 20.85
CA SER A 73 12.20 -13.37 19.56
C SER A 73 12.53 -11.89 19.36
N ILE A 74 13.06 -11.54 18.19
CA ILE A 74 13.28 -10.14 17.80
C ILE A 74 12.01 -9.61 17.12
N VAL A 75 11.50 -8.49 17.62
CA VAL A 75 10.24 -7.91 17.17
C VAL A 75 10.37 -6.43 16.80
N ALA A 76 9.44 -5.95 15.99
CA ALA A 76 9.18 -4.53 15.76
C ALA A 76 7.94 -4.09 16.54
N VAL A 77 8.11 -3.14 17.47
CA VAL A 77 7.05 -2.57 18.30
C VAL A 77 6.65 -1.21 17.75
N LYS A 78 5.52 -1.15 17.05
CA LYS A 78 4.93 0.10 16.53
C LYS A 78 4.08 0.74 17.61
N MET A 79 4.53 1.88 18.11
CA MET A 79 3.82 2.75 19.05
C MET A 79 3.00 3.75 18.24
N LEU A 80 1.67 3.68 18.35
CA LEU A 80 0.77 4.56 17.61
C LEU A 80 0.56 5.87 18.39
N SER A 81 0.71 7.00 17.70
CA SER A 81 0.37 8.31 18.23
C SER A 81 -1.14 8.53 18.20
N ILE A 82 -1.78 8.59 19.36
CA ILE A 82 -3.20 8.93 19.46
C ILE A 82 -3.37 10.45 19.45
N GLU A 83 -3.75 10.97 18.29
CA GLU A 83 -4.26 12.34 18.15
C GLU A 83 -5.71 12.40 18.69
N LEU A 84 -5.91 13.08 19.83
CA LEU A 84 -7.20 13.11 20.55
C LEU A 84 -8.37 13.63 19.72
N GLU A 85 -8.15 14.63 18.85
CA GLU A 85 -9.22 15.23 18.04
C GLU A 85 -9.62 14.34 16.86
N SER A 86 -8.64 13.71 16.22
CA SER A 86 -8.88 12.93 15.01
C SER A 86 -9.22 11.48 15.32
N MET A 87 -8.80 10.95 16.48
CA MET A 87 -8.80 9.52 16.83
C MET A 87 -8.17 8.64 15.76
N ARG A 88 -7.23 9.19 14.98
CA ARG A 88 -6.61 8.52 13.83
C ARG A 88 -5.84 7.26 14.26
N GLY A 89 -4.95 7.38 15.25
CA GLY A 89 -4.17 6.26 15.75
C GLY A 89 -5.03 5.10 16.25
N GLU A 90 -6.17 5.38 16.89
CA GLU A 90 -7.10 4.34 17.34
C GLU A 90 -7.77 3.62 16.16
N ARG A 91 -8.20 4.37 15.14
CA ARG A 91 -8.81 3.75 13.95
C ARG A 91 -7.83 2.88 13.19
N GLU A 92 -6.58 3.32 13.06
CA GLU A 92 -5.52 2.55 12.41
C GLU A 92 -5.18 1.30 13.23
N PHE A 93 -5.06 1.43 14.56
CA PHE A 93 -4.87 0.29 15.47
C PHE A 93 -5.93 -0.80 15.26
N VAL A 94 -7.21 -0.40 15.32
CA VAL A 94 -8.34 -1.32 15.12
C VAL A 94 -8.32 -1.92 13.71
N SER A 95 -8.01 -1.10 12.70
CA SER A 95 -7.92 -1.56 11.31
C SER A 95 -6.84 -2.62 11.13
N GLU A 96 -5.64 -2.41 11.69
CA GLU A 96 -4.53 -3.36 11.59
C GLU A 96 -4.84 -4.68 12.29
N ILE A 97 -5.34 -4.66 13.53
CA ILE A 97 -5.73 -5.89 14.24
C ILE A 97 -6.82 -6.63 13.48
N THR A 98 -7.91 -5.94 13.12
CA THR A 98 -9.05 -6.57 12.44
C THR A 98 -8.62 -7.20 11.11
N THR A 99 -7.65 -6.59 10.44
CA THR A 99 -7.19 -7.06 9.13
C THR A 99 -6.16 -8.18 9.26
N LEU A 100 -5.14 -8.04 10.11
CA LEU A 100 -3.98 -8.94 10.13
C LEU A 100 -4.13 -10.18 11.00
N THR A 101 -5.00 -10.18 12.03
CA THR A 101 -5.08 -11.31 12.98
C THR A 101 -5.36 -12.66 12.30
N ASN A 102 -6.08 -12.68 11.18
CA ASN A 102 -6.45 -13.91 10.47
C ASN A 102 -5.73 -14.08 9.12
N LEU A 103 -4.74 -13.24 8.81
CA LEU A 103 -4.00 -13.33 7.55
C LEU A 103 -2.68 -14.05 7.77
N LYS A 104 -2.46 -15.09 6.96
CA LYS A 104 -1.20 -15.82 6.90
C LYS A 104 -0.80 -15.97 5.44
N HIS A 105 0.23 -15.24 5.03
CA HIS A 105 0.76 -15.30 3.67
C HIS A 105 2.24 -14.90 3.67
N GLU A 106 3.07 -15.58 2.87
CA GLU A 106 4.52 -15.39 2.86
C GLU A 106 4.93 -13.95 2.51
N ASN A 107 4.13 -13.24 1.71
CA ASN A 107 4.42 -11.87 1.30
C ASN A 107 3.66 -10.78 2.08
N LEU A 108 3.07 -11.10 3.23
CA LEU A 108 2.46 -10.12 4.14
C LEU A 108 3.21 -10.09 5.47
N VAL A 109 3.23 -8.95 6.15
CA VAL A 109 3.79 -8.84 7.50
C VAL A 109 2.96 -9.66 8.50
N THR A 110 3.63 -10.33 9.43
CA THR A 110 2.97 -11.08 10.51
C THR A 110 2.80 -10.21 11.74
N LEU A 111 1.55 -10.00 12.15
CA LEU A 111 1.21 -9.37 13.42
C LEU A 111 1.28 -10.41 14.54
N VAL A 112 2.29 -10.31 15.39
CA VAL A 112 2.53 -11.22 16.53
C VAL A 112 1.56 -10.92 17.68
N GLY A 113 1.20 -9.64 17.86
CA GLY A 113 0.30 -9.26 18.94
C GLY A 113 0.12 -7.77 19.11
N CYS A 114 -0.49 -7.39 20.22
CA CYS A 114 -0.73 -5.99 20.56
C CYS A 114 -0.63 -5.72 22.07
N CYS A 115 -0.58 -4.44 22.44
CA CYS A 115 -0.75 -3.98 23.82
C CYS A 115 -1.80 -2.86 23.87
N VAL A 116 -2.75 -2.99 24.80
CA VAL A 116 -3.82 -2.04 25.07
C VAL A 116 -3.82 -1.72 26.56
N GLU A 117 -3.18 -0.62 26.94
CA GLU A 117 -3.14 -0.16 28.34
C GLU A 117 -3.44 1.34 28.43
N GLY A 118 -4.63 1.68 28.95
CA GLY A 118 -5.12 3.05 29.00
C GLY A 118 -5.20 3.65 27.58
N ALA A 119 -4.52 4.77 27.36
CA ALA A 119 -4.40 5.42 26.05
C ALA A 119 -3.23 4.88 25.20
N LYS A 120 -2.48 3.88 25.68
CA LYS A 120 -1.35 3.34 24.92
C LYS A 120 -1.85 2.26 23.95
N ARG A 121 -1.34 2.32 22.72
CA ARG A 121 -1.63 1.37 21.65
C ARG A 121 -0.32 0.95 21.00
N PHE A 122 -0.01 -0.34 21.08
CA PHE A 122 1.15 -0.92 20.43
C PHE A 122 0.77 -2.11 19.58
N LEU A 123 1.38 -2.20 18.41
CA LEU A 123 1.34 -3.38 17.55
C LEU A 123 2.73 -4.01 17.52
N VAL A 124 2.79 -5.33 17.60
CA VAL A 124 4.03 -6.10 17.67
C VAL A 124 4.10 -7.00 16.44
N TYR A 125 5.16 -6.87 15.66
CA TYR A 125 5.38 -7.65 14.43
C TYR A 125 6.70 -8.41 14.51
N ASN A 126 6.85 -9.41 13.67
CA ASN A 126 8.18 -9.95 13.38
C ASN A 126 9.08 -8.83 12.83
N TYR A 127 10.33 -8.78 13.31
CA TYR A 127 11.31 -7.82 12.83
C TYR A 127 11.74 -8.16 11.39
N MET A 128 12.06 -7.12 10.60
CA MET A 128 12.47 -7.24 9.20
C MET A 128 13.90 -6.72 9.07
N GLU A 129 14.85 -7.63 8.84
CA GLU A 129 16.29 -7.37 8.95
C GLU A 129 16.82 -6.39 7.90
N ASN A 130 16.22 -6.40 6.70
CA ASN A 130 16.65 -5.58 5.58
C ASN A 130 15.83 -4.28 5.41
N ASN A 131 15.08 -3.88 6.46
CA ASN A 131 14.25 -2.67 6.49
C ASN A 131 13.26 -2.57 5.32
N SER A 132 12.83 -1.34 4.98
CA SER A 132 11.91 -1.07 3.88
C SER A 132 12.62 -0.95 2.54
N LEU A 133 11.89 -1.28 1.48
CA LEU A 133 12.38 -1.16 0.11
C LEU A 133 12.75 0.29 -0.24
N ALA A 134 12.05 1.28 0.31
CA ALA A 134 12.43 2.68 0.13
C ALA A 134 13.86 2.96 0.64
N GLN A 135 14.24 2.43 1.81
CA GLN A 135 15.59 2.60 2.35
C GLN A 135 16.62 1.85 1.51
N VAL A 136 16.30 0.63 1.07
CA VAL A 136 17.22 -0.21 0.32
C VAL A 136 17.44 0.29 -1.11
N LEU A 137 16.38 0.74 -1.78
CA LEU A 137 16.40 1.13 -3.19
C LEU A 137 16.77 2.61 -3.38
N LEU A 138 16.23 3.50 -2.54
CA LEU A 138 16.31 4.96 -2.70
C LEU A 138 17.14 5.64 -1.60
N GLY A 139 17.61 4.89 -0.59
CA GLY A 139 18.46 5.43 0.46
C GLY A 139 19.84 5.88 -0.06
N GLY A 140 20.51 6.72 0.74
CA GLY A 140 21.87 7.19 0.44
C GLY A 140 22.87 6.02 0.32
N GLU A 141 24.02 6.28 -0.35
CA GLU A 141 24.99 5.24 -0.75
C GLU A 141 25.38 4.26 0.37
N GLN A 142 25.47 4.73 1.61
CA GLN A 142 25.82 3.94 2.80
C GLN A 142 24.80 2.84 3.15
N ASN A 143 23.52 3.03 2.77
CA ASN A 143 22.40 2.14 3.10
C ASN A 143 21.87 1.36 1.88
N ARG A 144 22.41 1.63 0.69
CA ARG A 144 21.89 1.12 -0.57
C ARG A 144 22.45 -0.28 -0.82
N ILE A 145 21.74 -1.32 -0.40
CA ILE A 145 21.98 -2.65 -0.97
C ILE A 145 21.63 -2.51 -2.45
N LYS A 146 22.64 -2.59 -3.33
CA LYS A 146 22.43 -2.52 -4.77
C LYS A 146 21.61 -3.73 -5.21
N LEU A 147 20.30 -3.59 -5.21
CA LEU A 147 19.37 -4.64 -5.64
C LEU A 147 19.63 -4.94 -7.11
N ARG A 148 20.15 -6.14 -7.35
CA ARG A 148 20.31 -6.72 -8.69
C ARG A 148 18.94 -6.90 -9.34
N TRP A 149 18.95 -7.06 -10.66
CA TRP A 149 17.73 -7.29 -11.44
C TRP A 149 16.87 -8.42 -10.88
N GLU A 150 17.49 -9.55 -10.53
CA GLU A 150 16.79 -10.74 -10.04
C GLU A 150 16.07 -10.47 -8.72
N ALA A 151 16.71 -9.74 -7.80
CA ALA A 151 16.11 -9.36 -6.54
C ALA A 151 14.93 -8.40 -6.73
N ARG A 152 15.06 -7.42 -7.64
CA ARG A 152 13.94 -6.52 -7.99
C ARG A 152 12.76 -7.30 -8.56
N GLY A 153 13.03 -8.26 -9.44
CA GLY A 153 12.02 -9.16 -10.00
C GLY A 153 11.31 -9.98 -8.92
N ALA A 154 12.08 -10.63 -8.04
CA ALA A 154 11.54 -11.43 -6.93
C ALA A 154 10.68 -10.60 -5.98
N ILE A 155 11.10 -9.37 -5.65
CA ILE A 155 10.35 -8.43 -4.82
C ILE A 155 9.01 -8.08 -5.49
N LEU A 156 9.01 -7.73 -6.78
CA LEU A 156 7.80 -7.39 -7.51
C LEU A 156 6.79 -8.55 -7.55
N LEU A 157 7.28 -9.75 -7.83
CA LEU A 157 6.45 -10.96 -7.86
C LEU A 157 5.87 -11.27 -6.46
N GLY A 158 6.66 -11.12 -5.40
CA GLY A 158 6.20 -11.32 -4.03
C GLY A 158 5.12 -10.30 -3.62
N VAL A 159 5.32 -9.02 -3.93
CA VAL A 159 4.29 -7.98 -3.68
C VAL A 159 3.01 -8.29 -4.48
N ALA A 160 3.13 -8.68 -5.74
CA ALA A 160 1.98 -9.05 -6.57
C ALA A 160 1.22 -10.25 -6.01
N ARG A 161 1.91 -11.29 -5.52
CA ARG A 161 1.30 -12.43 -4.81
C ARG A 161 0.55 -12.00 -3.56
N GLY A 162 1.18 -11.19 -2.71
CA GLY A 162 0.54 -10.68 -1.48
C GLY A 162 -0.74 -9.88 -1.77
N LEU A 163 -0.73 -9.06 -2.82
CA LEU A 163 -1.91 -8.30 -3.23
C LEU A 163 -2.99 -9.18 -3.88
N ALA A 164 -2.63 -10.14 -4.71
CA ALA A 164 -3.57 -11.10 -5.28
C ALA A 164 -4.30 -11.88 -4.18
N TYR A 165 -3.56 -12.35 -3.17
CA TYR A 165 -4.12 -13.00 -1.99
C TYR A 165 -5.17 -12.12 -1.29
N LEU A 166 -4.85 -10.86 -0.98
CA LEU A 166 -5.78 -9.91 -0.33
C LEU A 166 -7.04 -9.63 -1.17
N HIS A 167 -6.88 -9.55 -2.49
CA HIS A 167 -7.92 -9.11 -3.42
C HIS A 167 -8.83 -10.21 -3.92
N GLU A 168 -8.34 -11.44 -3.98
CA GLU A 168 -8.95 -12.53 -4.75
C GLU A 168 -9.17 -13.79 -3.90
N GLU A 169 -8.27 -14.08 -2.95
CA GLU A 169 -8.35 -15.30 -2.12
C GLU A 169 -9.01 -15.05 -0.76
N VAL A 170 -8.70 -13.94 -0.10
CA VAL A 170 -9.27 -13.60 1.21
C VAL A 170 -10.72 -13.16 1.08
N LYS A 171 -11.58 -13.66 1.99
CA LYS A 171 -12.99 -13.29 2.12
C LYS A 171 -13.31 -12.83 3.56
N PRO A 172 -13.91 -11.65 3.74
CA PRO A 172 -14.16 -10.60 2.73
C PRO A 172 -12.85 -10.00 2.17
N HIS A 173 -12.89 -9.51 0.94
CA HIS A 173 -11.72 -8.95 0.26
C HIS A 173 -11.15 -7.73 0.99
N ILE A 174 -9.85 -7.49 0.88
CA ILE A 174 -9.17 -6.38 1.55
C ILE A 174 -8.51 -5.48 0.50
N VAL A 175 -8.70 -4.16 0.65
CA VAL A 175 -7.96 -3.14 -0.12
C VAL A 175 -6.95 -2.49 0.83
N HIS A 176 -5.67 -2.56 0.50
CA HIS A 176 -4.55 -2.08 1.31
C HIS A 176 -4.51 -0.55 1.40
N ARG A 177 -4.74 0.14 0.27
CA ARG A 177 -4.87 1.59 0.10
C ARG A 177 -3.59 2.42 0.24
N ASP A 178 -2.50 1.87 0.75
CA ASP A 178 -1.22 2.58 0.88
C ASP A 178 -0.02 1.74 0.41
N ILE A 179 -0.10 1.16 -0.78
CA ILE A 179 1.02 0.45 -1.41
C ILE A 179 2.06 1.46 -1.89
N LYS A 180 3.29 1.34 -1.39
CA LYS A 180 4.45 2.19 -1.69
C LYS A 180 5.74 1.54 -1.19
N ALA A 181 6.90 2.00 -1.66
CA ALA A 181 8.18 1.37 -1.30
C ALA A 181 8.49 1.38 0.20
N SER A 182 8.05 2.38 0.97
CA SER A 182 8.26 2.41 2.42
C SER A 182 7.40 1.42 3.20
N ASN A 183 6.33 0.90 2.59
CA ASN A 183 5.45 -0.11 3.17
C ASN A 183 5.75 -1.53 2.68
N ILE A 184 6.77 -1.71 1.85
CA ILE A 184 7.31 -3.04 1.52
C ILE A 184 8.54 -3.26 2.39
N LEU A 185 8.44 -4.15 3.37
CA LEU A 185 9.57 -4.56 4.21
C LEU A 185 10.26 -5.78 3.62
N LEU A 186 11.53 -5.96 3.94
CA LEU A 186 12.34 -7.08 3.46
C LEU A 186 12.86 -7.87 4.67
N ASP A 187 12.57 -9.17 4.70
CA ASP A 187 13.16 -10.07 5.70
C ASP A 187 14.64 -10.37 5.37
N GLN A 188 15.31 -11.15 6.22
CA GLN A 188 16.70 -11.56 6.07
C GLN A 188 17.06 -12.12 4.67
N ASN A 189 16.10 -12.72 3.95
CA ASN A 189 16.28 -13.34 2.64
C ASN A 189 15.84 -12.43 1.49
N LEU A 190 15.56 -11.15 1.77
CA LEU A 190 14.98 -10.18 0.83
C LEU A 190 13.60 -10.58 0.31
N ILE A 191 12.87 -11.44 1.03
CA ILE A 191 11.48 -11.76 0.69
C ILE A 191 10.61 -10.56 1.10
N PRO A 192 9.80 -10.00 0.17
CA PRO A 192 9.01 -8.81 0.47
C PRO A 192 7.83 -9.16 1.37
N LYS A 193 7.57 -8.30 2.35
CA LYS A 193 6.39 -8.30 3.21
C LYS A 193 5.65 -6.98 3.04
N VAL A 194 4.44 -7.03 2.49
CA VAL A 194 3.52 -5.87 2.49
C VAL A 194 3.13 -5.58 3.94
N SER A 195 3.26 -4.32 4.34
CA SER A 195 3.07 -3.86 5.71
C SER A 195 2.23 -2.57 5.77
N ASP A 196 1.90 -2.13 6.99
CA ASP A 196 1.14 -0.91 7.29
C ASP A 196 -0.32 -0.94 6.80
N PHE A 197 -1.11 -1.79 7.47
CA PHE A 197 -2.53 -2.00 7.16
C PHE A 197 -3.45 -0.97 7.84
N GLY A 198 -2.92 0.10 8.43
CA GLY A 198 -3.71 1.07 9.20
C GLY A 198 -4.78 1.78 8.35
N LEU A 199 -4.51 1.94 7.04
CA LEU A 199 -5.45 2.52 6.09
C LEU A 199 -6.33 1.49 5.38
N SER A 200 -6.06 0.19 5.55
CA SER A 200 -6.75 -0.88 4.83
C SER A 200 -8.26 -0.88 5.07
N ARG A 201 -9.02 -1.42 4.12
CA ARG A 201 -10.48 -1.50 4.22
C ARG A 201 -10.99 -2.84 3.72
N ILE A 202 -11.94 -3.39 4.48
CA ILE A 202 -12.66 -4.60 4.12
C ILE A 202 -13.74 -4.26 3.09
N LEU A 203 -13.65 -4.88 1.91
CA LEU A 203 -14.61 -4.85 0.83
C LEU A 203 -15.50 -6.09 0.91
N ARG A 204 -16.76 -5.91 1.33
CA ARG A 204 -17.74 -7.00 1.42
C ARG A 204 -18.18 -7.46 0.03
N ASP A 205 -18.52 -8.74 -0.12
CA ASP A 205 -18.71 -9.41 -1.42
C ASP A 205 -19.75 -8.78 -2.37
N ASN A 206 -20.71 -8.00 -1.85
CA ASN A 206 -21.74 -7.34 -2.66
C ASN A 206 -21.40 -5.88 -3.03
N ALA A 207 -20.26 -5.35 -2.57
CA ALA A 207 -19.87 -3.96 -2.78
C ALA A 207 -18.95 -3.83 -4.00
N SER A 208 -19.35 -3.01 -4.97
CA SER A 208 -18.49 -2.67 -6.12
C SER A 208 -17.35 -1.70 -5.74
N HIS A 209 -17.53 -0.95 -4.66
CA HIS A 209 -16.58 0.04 -4.14
C HIS A 209 -16.91 0.39 -2.68
N ILE A 210 -15.97 1.05 -2.01
CA ILE A 210 -16.16 1.67 -0.69
C ILE A 210 -16.07 3.19 -0.87
N SER A 211 -17.11 3.92 -0.48
CA SER A 211 -17.04 5.38 -0.40
C SER A 211 -16.36 5.79 0.90
N THR A 212 -15.18 6.43 0.81
CA THR A 212 -14.40 6.84 1.98
C THR A 212 -13.65 8.13 1.71
N ARG A 213 -13.31 8.89 2.77
CA ARG A 213 -12.41 10.04 2.67
C ARG A 213 -11.12 9.58 2.00
N VAL A 214 -10.53 10.37 1.11
CA VAL A 214 -9.25 10.04 0.48
C VAL A 214 -8.13 10.04 1.52
N ALA A 215 -7.33 8.98 1.52
CA ALA A 215 -6.05 8.85 2.25
C ALA A 215 -5.16 7.84 1.52
N GLY A 216 -3.85 7.98 1.71
CA GLY A 216 -2.78 7.26 1.01
C GLY A 216 -1.68 8.25 0.66
N THR A 217 -0.65 7.78 -0.03
CA THR A 217 0.54 8.60 -0.36
C THR A 217 0.44 9.23 -1.75
N LEU A 218 0.69 10.55 -1.83
CA LEU A 218 0.70 11.28 -3.10
C LEU A 218 1.72 10.65 -4.08
N GLY A 219 1.37 10.60 -5.36
CA GLY A 219 2.14 9.86 -6.38
C GLY A 219 1.68 8.42 -6.60
N TYR A 220 1.18 7.74 -5.55
CA TYR A 220 0.64 6.38 -5.64
C TYR A 220 -0.89 6.32 -5.70
N LEU A 221 -1.58 7.45 -5.44
CA LEU A 221 -3.04 7.51 -5.43
C LEU A 221 -3.61 7.32 -6.83
N ALA A 222 -4.53 6.38 -6.98
CA ALA A 222 -5.29 6.22 -8.20
C ALA A 222 -6.18 7.45 -8.47
N PRO A 223 -6.30 7.89 -9.74
CA PRO A 223 -7.01 9.12 -10.10
C PRO A 223 -8.49 9.09 -9.71
N GLU A 224 -9.20 8.00 -10.00
CA GLU A 224 -10.63 7.87 -9.70
C GLU A 224 -10.91 7.95 -8.20
N TYR A 225 -10.02 7.38 -7.40
CA TYR A 225 -10.12 7.39 -5.95
C TYR A 225 -9.82 8.78 -5.39
N ALA A 226 -8.77 9.46 -5.88
CA ALA A 226 -8.44 10.82 -5.49
C ALA A 226 -9.57 11.82 -5.81
N ILE A 227 -10.30 11.61 -6.92
CA ILE A 227 -11.39 12.49 -7.34
C ILE A 227 -12.67 12.25 -6.54
N SER A 228 -13.05 10.98 -6.40
CA SER A 228 -14.42 10.57 -6.00
C SER A 228 -14.50 9.92 -4.62
N GLY A 229 -13.37 9.56 -4.01
CA GLY A 229 -13.33 8.76 -2.78
C GLY A 229 -13.83 7.33 -2.94
N ARG A 230 -14.04 6.86 -4.18
CA ARG A 230 -14.47 5.48 -4.49
C ARG A 230 -13.26 4.56 -4.48
N LEU A 231 -13.09 3.84 -3.37
CA LEU A 231 -12.01 2.87 -3.18
C LEU A 231 -12.41 1.51 -3.75
N THR A 232 -11.51 0.90 -4.54
CA THR A 232 -11.68 -0.44 -5.11
C THR A 232 -10.36 -1.21 -5.07
N ARG A 233 -10.39 -2.51 -5.36
CA ARG A 233 -9.18 -3.33 -5.58
C ARG A 233 -8.27 -2.72 -6.67
N LYS A 234 -8.85 -2.08 -7.68
CA LYS A 234 -8.09 -1.40 -8.76
C LYS A 234 -7.34 -0.15 -8.32
N THR A 235 -7.63 0.38 -7.12
CA THR A 235 -6.83 1.44 -6.50
C THR A 235 -5.46 0.92 -6.10
N ASP A 236 -5.39 -0.26 -5.47
CA ASP A 236 -4.13 -0.92 -5.13
C ASP A 236 -3.35 -1.36 -6.38
N VAL A 237 -4.05 -1.82 -7.44
CA VAL A 237 -3.41 -2.16 -8.72
C VAL A 237 -2.66 -0.95 -9.30
N TYR A 238 -3.27 0.24 -9.24
CA TYR A 238 -2.61 1.47 -9.68
C TYR A 238 -1.36 1.74 -8.83
N SER A 239 -1.48 1.70 -7.50
CA SER A 239 -0.35 1.93 -6.59
C SER A 239 0.78 0.90 -6.80
N PHE A 240 0.43 -0.37 -7.09
CA PHE A 240 1.39 -1.40 -7.48
C PHE A 240 2.10 -1.07 -8.79
N GLY A 241 1.37 -0.59 -9.82
CA GLY A 241 1.98 -0.15 -11.07
C GLY A 241 3.00 0.98 -10.88
N VAL A 242 2.68 1.95 -10.01
CA VAL A 242 3.62 3.02 -9.63
C VAL A 242 4.85 2.46 -8.93
N LEU A 243 4.64 1.59 -7.92
CA LEU A 243 5.72 0.91 -7.19
C LEU A 243 6.60 0.08 -8.14
N LEU A 244 6.02 -0.55 -9.15
CA LEU A 244 6.75 -1.31 -10.16
C LEU A 244 7.71 -0.40 -10.93
N LEU A 245 7.19 0.71 -11.46
CA LEU A 245 8.01 1.68 -12.19
C LEU A 245 9.11 2.27 -11.31
N GLU A 246 8.81 2.52 -10.04
CA GLU A 246 9.80 2.98 -9.03
C GLU A 246 10.92 1.95 -8.83
N ILE A 247 10.58 0.67 -8.68
CA ILE A 247 11.55 -0.40 -8.50
C ILE A 247 12.44 -0.58 -9.73
N ILE A 248 11.86 -0.55 -10.92
CA ILE A 248 12.62 -0.75 -12.17
C ILE A 248 13.53 0.45 -12.48
N SER A 249 13.05 1.66 -12.21
CA SER A 249 13.81 2.88 -12.50
C SER A 249 14.81 3.28 -11.41
N GLY A 250 14.61 2.81 -10.17
CA GLY A 250 15.36 3.28 -9.01
C GLY A 250 15.20 4.78 -8.75
N GLN A 251 14.12 5.39 -9.24
CA GLN A 251 13.81 6.82 -9.12
C GLN A 251 12.64 7.04 -8.18
N THR A 252 12.63 8.18 -7.48
CA THR A 252 11.47 8.58 -6.66
C THR A 252 10.24 8.83 -7.53
N VAL A 253 9.04 8.52 -7.02
CA VAL A 253 7.77 8.68 -7.77
C VAL A 253 7.49 10.13 -8.15
N VAL A 254 7.84 11.06 -7.26
CA VAL A 254 7.77 12.51 -7.48
C VAL A 254 9.16 13.06 -7.27
N ASN A 255 9.65 13.82 -8.24
CA ASN A 255 10.88 14.58 -8.10
C ASN A 255 10.62 16.05 -8.43
N PHE A 256 11.30 16.96 -7.75
CA PHE A 256 11.20 18.39 -8.03
C PHE A 256 12.41 18.83 -8.84
N ASP A 257 12.15 19.40 -10.01
CA ASP A 257 13.14 20.02 -10.88
C ASP A 257 12.96 21.55 -10.79
N PHE A 258 14.05 22.28 -10.52
CA PHE A 258 13.98 23.73 -10.35
C PHE A 258 13.56 24.47 -11.63
N GLU A 259 13.80 23.90 -12.82
CA GLU A 259 13.48 24.51 -14.10
C GLU A 259 12.09 24.10 -14.62
N HIS A 260 11.65 22.87 -14.31
CA HIS A 260 10.45 22.26 -14.90
C HIS A 260 9.36 21.90 -13.89
N GLY A 261 9.56 22.16 -12.60
CA GLY A 261 8.62 21.85 -11.53
C GLY A 261 8.57 20.35 -11.16
N GLU A 262 7.41 19.88 -10.70
CA GLU A 262 7.22 18.49 -10.31
C GLU A 262 7.22 17.56 -11.53
N ARG A 263 8.11 16.56 -11.52
CA ARG A 263 8.18 15.49 -12.50
C ARG A 263 7.68 14.19 -11.90
N TYR A 264 6.67 13.61 -12.53
CA TYR A 264 6.03 12.37 -12.11
C TYR A 264 6.61 11.19 -12.87
N LEU A 265 7.04 10.15 -12.16
CA LEU A 265 7.66 8.96 -12.76
C LEU A 265 6.75 8.26 -13.79
N VAL A 266 5.44 8.20 -13.49
CA VAL A 266 4.43 7.64 -14.40
C VAL A 266 4.38 8.39 -15.73
N GLN A 267 4.49 9.73 -15.70
CA GLN A 267 4.52 10.55 -16.91
C GLN A 267 5.77 10.27 -17.75
N LYS A 268 6.94 10.22 -17.10
CA LYS A 268 8.20 9.89 -17.77
C LYS A 268 8.15 8.50 -18.42
N ALA A 269 7.60 7.50 -17.71
CA ALA A 269 7.42 6.15 -18.26
C ALA A 269 6.51 6.15 -19.49
N TRP A 270 5.43 6.93 -19.46
CA TRP A 270 4.50 7.07 -20.58
C TRP A 270 5.14 7.75 -21.81
N GLU A 271 5.93 8.80 -21.61
CA GLU A 271 6.65 9.48 -22.69
C GLU A 271 7.66 8.54 -23.36
N LEU A 272 8.42 7.77 -22.57
CA LEU A 272 9.35 6.76 -23.07
C LEU A 272 8.63 5.62 -23.80
N TYR A 273 7.46 5.21 -23.33
CA TYR A 273 6.62 4.22 -24.01
C TYR A 273 6.23 4.70 -25.40
N ARG A 274 5.68 5.93 -25.50
CA ARG A 274 5.28 6.53 -26.77
C ARG A 274 6.44 6.75 -27.74
N ALA A 275 7.64 7.00 -27.21
CA ALA A 275 8.85 7.17 -28.01
C ALA A 275 9.56 5.84 -28.36
N ASN A 276 9.02 4.68 -27.93
CA ASN A 276 9.64 3.37 -28.05
C ASN A 276 11.07 3.32 -27.45
N ARG A 277 11.25 3.94 -26.29
CA ARG A 277 12.53 4.10 -25.56
C ARG A 277 12.46 3.61 -24.12
N LEU A 278 11.64 2.58 -23.86
CA LEU A 278 11.37 2.07 -22.51
C LEU A 278 12.62 1.72 -21.70
N LEU A 279 13.66 1.18 -22.35
CA LEU A 279 14.92 0.81 -21.69
C LEU A 279 15.62 2.00 -21.02
N GLN A 280 15.37 3.23 -21.47
CA GLN A 280 15.91 4.44 -20.83
C GLN A 280 15.29 4.71 -19.44
N LEU A 281 14.21 4.01 -19.08
CA LEU A 281 13.62 4.09 -17.75
C LEU A 281 14.39 3.26 -16.73
N VAL A 282 15.08 2.19 -17.17
CA VAL A 282 15.74 1.23 -16.27
C VAL A 282 16.85 1.92 -15.49
N ASP A 283 16.96 1.56 -14.21
CA ASP A 283 17.97 2.11 -13.30
C ASP A 283 19.39 1.93 -13.86
N SER A 284 20.11 3.04 -14.03
CA SER A 284 21.47 3.05 -14.58
C SER A 284 22.46 2.29 -13.70
N VAL A 285 22.17 2.11 -12.40
CA VAL A 285 22.99 1.30 -11.48
C VAL A 285 23.04 -0.17 -11.90
N LEU A 286 22.03 -0.66 -12.64
CA LEU A 286 22.02 -2.02 -13.17
C LEU A 286 22.95 -2.18 -14.39
N GLY A 287 23.36 -1.08 -15.04
CA GLY A 287 24.16 -1.13 -16.26
C GLY A 287 23.44 -1.89 -17.37
N MET A 288 24.06 -2.95 -17.90
CA MET A 288 23.44 -3.89 -18.84
C MET A 288 23.15 -5.26 -18.20
N ASN A 289 23.14 -5.34 -16.86
CA ASN A 289 22.94 -6.59 -16.13
C ASN A 289 21.44 -6.87 -15.89
N TYR A 290 20.65 -6.90 -16.97
CA TYR A 290 19.25 -7.31 -16.96
C TYR A 290 18.83 -7.80 -18.35
N PRO A 291 17.86 -8.72 -18.46
CA PRO A 291 17.27 -9.09 -19.74
C PRO A 291 16.38 -7.96 -20.26
N GLU A 292 16.72 -7.37 -21.41
CA GLU A 292 15.97 -6.24 -22.00
C GLU A 292 14.50 -6.58 -22.25
N ALA A 293 14.21 -7.80 -22.71
CA ALA A 293 12.84 -8.26 -22.95
C ALA A 293 12.01 -8.26 -21.65
N ASP A 294 12.60 -8.68 -20.53
CA ASP A 294 11.95 -8.66 -19.23
C ASP A 294 11.75 -7.23 -18.75
N ALA A 295 12.74 -6.35 -18.91
CA ALA A 295 12.62 -4.94 -18.56
C ALA A 295 11.49 -4.25 -19.32
N VAL A 296 11.41 -4.46 -20.63
CA VAL A 296 10.32 -3.94 -21.46
C VAL A 296 8.98 -4.50 -20.99
N ARG A 297 8.87 -5.81 -20.72
CA ARG A 297 7.65 -6.46 -20.25
C ARG A 297 7.20 -5.87 -18.92
N TYR A 298 8.11 -5.75 -17.94
CA TYR A 298 7.80 -5.22 -16.62
C TYR A 298 7.29 -3.78 -16.70
N ILE A 299 7.96 -2.92 -17.48
CA ILE A 299 7.52 -1.53 -17.64
C ILE A 299 6.13 -1.46 -18.31
N LYS A 300 5.87 -2.30 -19.33
CA LYS A 300 4.54 -2.39 -19.96
C LYS A 300 3.47 -2.85 -18.96
N VAL A 301 3.75 -3.83 -18.10
CA VAL A 301 2.84 -4.25 -17.03
C VAL A 301 2.59 -3.09 -16.04
N GLY A 302 3.65 -2.37 -15.65
CA GLY A 302 3.53 -1.17 -14.84
C GLY A 302 2.57 -0.15 -15.46
N LEU A 303 2.72 0.12 -16.76
CA LEU A 303 1.85 1.02 -17.53
C LEU A 303 0.41 0.53 -17.64
N LEU A 304 0.18 -0.77 -17.84
CA LEU A 304 -1.15 -1.39 -17.82
C LEU A 304 -1.85 -1.20 -16.47
N CYS A 305 -1.10 -1.26 -15.37
CA CYS A 305 -1.59 -1.08 -14.01
C CYS A 305 -1.94 0.39 -13.70
N VAL A 306 -1.28 1.38 -14.30
CA VAL A 306 -1.50 2.82 -14.01
C VAL A 306 -2.44 3.52 -14.99
N GLN A 307 -3.14 2.79 -15.86
CA GLN A 307 -4.10 3.38 -16.81
C GLN A 307 -5.17 4.23 -16.10
N GLU A 308 -5.55 5.35 -16.71
CA GLU A 308 -6.53 6.28 -16.12
C GLU A 308 -7.86 5.59 -15.80
N THR A 309 -8.38 4.82 -16.75
CA THR A 309 -9.64 4.11 -16.55
C THR A 309 -9.40 2.79 -15.79
N ALA A 310 -9.85 2.72 -14.54
CA ALA A 310 -9.64 1.59 -13.64
C ALA A 310 -10.09 0.21 -14.20
N ARG A 311 -11.06 0.17 -15.10
CA ARG A 311 -11.54 -1.09 -15.72
C ARG A 311 -10.50 -1.74 -16.64
N PHE A 312 -9.61 -0.96 -17.24
CA PHE A 312 -8.57 -1.47 -18.14
C PHE A 312 -7.34 -1.98 -17.39
N ARG A 313 -7.21 -1.65 -16.11
CA ARG A 313 -6.15 -2.20 -15.26
C ARG A 313 -6.40 -3.70 -15.02
N PRO A 314 -5.37 -4.55 -15.08
CA PRO A 314 -5.51 -5.97 -14.81
C PRO A 314 -5.94 -6.23 -13.36
N GLU A 315 -6.40 -7.44 -13.06
CA GLU A 315 -6.43 -7.95 -11.69
C GLU A 315 -5.01 -8.33 -11.24
N MET A 316 -4.78 -8.49 -9.94
CA MET A 316 -3.41 -8.70 -9.43
C MET A 316 -2.87 -10.08 -9.83
N SER A 317 -3.71 -11.12 -9.84
CA SER A 317 -3.33 -12.43 -10.38
C SER A 317 -2.99 -12.37 -11.87
N THR A 318 -3.69 -11.54 -12.63
CA THR A 318 -3.42 -11.33 -14.06
C THR A 318 -2.11 -10.57 -14.25
N ALA A 319 -1.87 -9.52 -13.48
CA ALA A 319 -0.60 -8.77 -13.50
C ALA A 319 0.59 -9.69 -13.14
N LEU A 320 0.42 -10.59 -12.17
CA LEU A 320 1.43 -11.58 -11.81
C LEU A 320 1.77 -12.48 -13.01
N LYS A 321 0.76 -13.04 -13.69
CA LYS A 321 0.95 -13.88 -14.88
C LYS A 321 1.57 -13.14 -16.06
N MET A 322 1.29 -11.85 -16.21
CA MET A 322 1.95 -11.01 -17.22
C MET A 322 3.43 -10.79 -16.88
N LEU A 323 3.79 -10.63 -15.60
CA LEU A 323 5.20 -10.48 -15.18
C LEU A 323 5.99 -11.77 -15.40
N THR A 324 5.41 -12.93 -15.07
CA THR A 324 6.02 -14.26 -15.27
C THR A 324 5.99 -14.73 -16.72
N ASN A 325 5.46 -13.93 -17.64
CA ASN A 325 5.33 -14.24 -19.07
C ASN A 325 4.43 -15.47 -19.36
N GLU A 326 3.50 -15.78 -18.46
CA GLU A 326 2.45 -16.78 -18.68
C GLU A 326 1.32 -16.24 -19.56
N ILE A 327 1.12 -14.92 -19.53
CA ILE A 327 0.22 -14.19 -20.43
C ILE A 327 1.08 -13.30 -21.32
N ASP A 328 0.98 -13.53 -22.63
CA ASP A 328 1.58 -12.64 -23.61
C ASP A 328 0.86 -11.29 -23.61
N ILE A 329 1.66 -10.22 -23.61
CA ILE A 329 1.17 -8.84 -23.62
C ILE A 329 1.54 -8.12 -24.93
N GLU A 330 2.11 -8.82 -25.92
CA GLU A 330 2.28 -8.30 -27.25
C GLU A 330 0.91 -7.94 -27.88
N GLY A 331 0.83 -6.75 -28.48
CA GLY A 331 -0.41 -6.24 -29.07
C GLY A 331 -1.48 -5.76 -28.08
N VAL A 332 -1.29 -5.91 -26.76
CA VAL A 332 -2.22 -5.35 -25.76
C VAL A 332 -2.16 -3.82 -25.82
N GLN A 333 -3.31 -3.19 -26.06
CA GLN A 333 -3.41 -1.74 -26.11
C GLN A 333 -3.24 -1.13 -24.72
N ILE A 334 -2.20 -0.31 -24.54
CA ILE A 334 -1.96 0.46 -23.32
C ILE A 334 -2.50 1.88 -23.54
N SER A 335 -3.51 2.27 -22.76
CA SER A 335 -4.04 3.64 -22.75
C SER A 335 -3.26 4.57 -21.81
N GLN A 336 -3.47 5.88 -21.93
CA GLN A 336 -2.75 6.87 -21.14
C GLN A 336 -2.96 6.67 -19.63
N PRO A 337 -1.90 6.81 -18.81
CA PRO A 337 -2.03 6.81 -17.34
C PRO A 337 -2.81 8.04 -16.84
N GLY A 338 -3.50 7.89 -15.71
CA GLY A 338 -4.16 9.02 -15.07
C GLY A 338 -3.32 9.61 -13.94
N LEU A 339 -2.98 10.91 -14.02
CA LEU A 339 -2.17 11.60 -13.02
C LEU A 339 -3.03 12.50 -12.12
N VAL A 340 -2.86 12.39 -10.80
CA VAL A 340 -3.64 13.17 -9.83
C VAL A 340 -3.36 14.68 -9.93
N ALA A 341 -2.13 15.08 -10.28
CA ALA A 341 -1.74 16.49 -10.44
C ALA A 341 -2.56 17.19 -11.54
N ASP A 342 -2.72 16.54 -12.69
CA ASP A 342 -3.52 17.05 -13.81
C ASP A 342 -4.99 17.23 -13.40
N LEU A 343 -5.50 16.33 -12.57
CA LEU A 343 -6.89 16.32 -12.10
C LEU A 343 -7.18 17.37 -11.02
N MET A 344 -6.22 17.67 -10.14
CA MET A 344 -6.34 18.77 -9.18
C MET A 344 -6.35 20.13 -9.88
N ASN A 345 -5.51 20.30 -10.91
CA ASN A 345 -5.47 21.51 -11.73
C ASN A 345 -6.78 21.72 -12.51
N ILE A 346 -7.38 20.65 -13.06
CA ILE A 346 -8.70 20.71 -13.70
C ILE A 346 -9.80 21.13 -12.70
N LYS A 347 -9.81 20.61 -11.47
CA LYS A 347 -10.80 21.01 -10.45
C LYS A 347 -10.63 22.46 -9.98
N LEU A 348 -9.40 22.95 -9.86
CA LEU A 348 -9.11 24.37 -9.56
C LEU A 348 -9.59 25.28 -10.70
N GLY A 349 -9.34 24.88 -11.96
CA GLY A 349 -9.84 25.58 -13.15
C GLY A 349 -11.37 25.56 -13.30
N GLN A 350 -12.04 24.47 -12.91
CA GLN A 350 -13.50 24.42 -12.87
C GLN A 350 -14.08 25.29 -11.76
N LYS A 351 -13.46 25.34 -10.57
CA LYS A 351 -13.89 26.25 -9.49
C LYS A 351 -13.78 27.73 -9.88
N THR A 352 -12.73 28.14 -10.58
CA THR A 352 -12.60 29.51 -11.12
C THR A 352 -13.61 29.79 -12.23
N THR A 353 -13.96 28.79 -13.06
CA THR A 353 -15.00 28.93 -14.09
C THR A 353 -16.39 29.12 -13.48
N PHE A 354 -16.73 28.38 -12.42
CA PHE A 354 -17.99 28.56 -11.67
C PHE A 354 -18.06 29.93 -10.97
N GLN A 355 -16.95 30.45 -10.41
CA GLN A 355 -16.92 31.81 -9.83
C GLN A 355 -17.12 32.91 -10.88
N SER A 356 -16.67 32.70 -12.13
CA SER A 356 -16.90 33.68 -13.22
C SER A 356 -18.33 33.69 -13.78
N LEU A 357 -19.07 32.59 -13.61
CA LEU A 357 -20.48 32.50 -14.01
C LEU A 357 -21.41 33.16 -12.98
N TYR A 358 -21.03 33.19 -11.70
CA TYR A 358 -21.80 33.90 -10.66
C TYR A 358 -21.56 35.41 -10.66
N SER A 359 -20.39 35.90 -11.10
CA SER A 359 -20.12 37.35 -11.18
C SER A 359 -20.71 38.04 -12.41
N LYS A 360 -21.12 37.29 -13.44
CA LYS A 360 -21.84 37.83 -14.61
C LYS A 360 -23.35 37.94 -14.40
N ALA A 361 -23.93 37.23 -13.43
CA ALA A 361 -25.37 37.29 -13.15
C ALA A 361 -25.78 38.46 -12.23
N SER A 362 -24.84 39.12 -11.56
CA SER A 362 -25.11 40.21 -10.61
C SER A 362 -24.99 41.63 -11.19
N ASN A 363 -24.72 41.78 -12.50
CA ASN A 363 -24.50 43.08 -13.15
C ASN A 363 -25.60 43.45 -14.18
N MET A 364 -26.85 43.07 -13.91
CA MET A 364 -28.01 43.62 -14.63
C MET A 364 -29.08 44.02 -13.62
N GLU A 365 -28.90 45.17 -12.96
CA GLU A 365 -29.98 46.05 -12.52
C GLU A 365 -29.41 47.34 -11.90
N SER A 366 -29.63 48.47 -12.58
CA SER A 366 -29.87 49.83 -12.04
C SER A 366 -29.30 50.91 -12.97
N THR A 367 -30.14 51.38 -13.90
CA THR A 367 -30.01 52.70 -14.53
C THR A 367 -30.42 53.80 -13.53
N PRO A 368 -29.64 54.89 -13.34
CA PRO A 368 -30.07 55.99 -12.49
C PRO A 368 -30.83 57.07 -13.26
N SER A 369 -31.92 57.53 -12.64
CA SER A 369 -32.74 58.69 -13.03
C SER A 369 -32.03 60.02 -12.76
N SER A 370 -32.13 60.94 -13.72
CA SER A 370 -31.64 62.32 -13.69
C SER A 370 -32.46 63.22 -12.76
N LEU A 371 -31.79 64.01 -11.91
CA LEU A 371 -32.34 65.21 -11.29
C LEU A 371 -31.38 66.38 -11.45
N SER A 372 -31.91 67.43 -12.04
CA SER A 372 -31.36 68.75 -12.32
C SER A 372 -31.25 69.62 -11.07
N SER A 373 -30.19 70.43 -10.98
CA SER A 373 -30.11 71.59 -10.09
C SER A 373 -29.73 72.83 -10.90
N CYS A 374 -30.58 73.85 -10.84
CA CYS A 374 -30.38 75.16 -11.45
C CYS A 374 -29.22 75.93 -10.80
N SER A 375 -28.43 76.60 -11.64
CA SER A 375 -28.21 78.05 -11.60
C SER A 375 -28.02 78.54 -13.03
#